data_AF-A0A2T1F4K3-F1
#
_entry.id   AF-A0A2T1F4K3-F1
#
_cell.length_a   1.000
_cell.length_b   1.000
_cell.length_c   1.000
_cell.angle_alpha   90.00
_cell.angle_beta   90.00
_cell.angle_gamma   90.00
#
_symmetry.space_group_name_H-M   'P 1'
#
loop_
_entity.id
_entity.type
_entity.pdbx_description
1 polymer ?
#
loop_
_entity_poly.entity_id
_entity_poly.type
_entity_poly.pdbx_seq_one_letter_code
_entity_poly.pdbx_strand_id
1 'polypeptide(L)'
;MHRSGSSLAASLLQSAGLHIGRKVMLYPDDGNPKGYFESFDFWHFHRSVLRSQGIDEDGWTLQEKIEVDDRFVEEAEKIVAQNSLSSVWGWKEPRTTLFLDFWAELLPESNFLLIYRSPWEVIDSLYRRHDALFQSQPELAVKIWLHYNQKILNFYNRHSSRCLLVNLSTLVKNKELYIEAINQKFNTNLTAPTSTLYDPSLLQSQGLDSYRPSLIEHYFPEAVQMYQELDARAWQPYETPDFSWRELIKPSLYIFWAFQDWVNVRKQERQNKALQAELQQCQSQRHQTQIELDQINPQLHQMEEILEQSQSQLHQTEEVLEQSQSQLHQSQEELEQFSFQMNQNETLLAHFKSQLNQIEVLLAESQSQLHQTQGELAQSQSQLHQTEEILEQSQSQLHQTEEILEQSQSQLHQTEEILEQSQSQLHQTEEVLEQSQSQLHQTEEMLEQSQSQLHQ
;
A
#
# COMPACT_ATOMS: atom_id res chain seq x y z
N MET A 1 -27.79 -13.40 -57.49
CA MET A 1 -26.33 -13.40 -57.27
C MET A 1 -25.98 -12.72 -55.95
N HIS A 2 -24.87 -13.11 -55.34
CA HIS A 2 -24.25 -12.39 -54.23
C HIS A 2 -23.95 -10.93 -54.58
N ARG A 3 -23.99 -10.04 -53.58
CA ARG A 3 -23.61 -8.61 -53.67
C ARG A 3 -24.41 -7.76 -54.68
N SER A 4 -25.50 -8.26 -55.24
CA SER A 4 -26.42 -7.48 -56.09
C SER A 4 -27.29 -6.48 -55.31
N GLY A 5 -27.19 -6.46 -53.98
CA GLY A 5 -28.03 -5.63 -53.11
C GLY A 5 -29.40 -6.24 -52.78
N SER A 6 -29.59 -7.53 -53.05
CA SER A 6 -30.83 -8.27 -52.73
C SER A 6 -31.18 -8.26 -51.23
N SER A 7 -30.19 -8.15 -50.32
CA SER A 7 -30.46 -7.99 -48.88
C SER A 7 -31.18 -6.67 -48.56
N LEU A 8 -30.87 -5.58 -49.28
CA LEU A 8 -31.54 -4.30 -49.10
C LEU A 8 -33.00 -4.39 -49.55
N ALA A 9 -33.25 -4.98 -50.71
CA ALA A 9 -34.60 -5.16 -51.20
C ALA A 9 -35.42 -6.10 -50.30
N ALA A 10 -34.81 -7.17 -49.78
CA ALA A 10 -35.44 -8.04 -48.79
C ALA A 10 -35.83 -7.26 -47.53
N SER A 11 -34.92 -6.48 -46.95
CA SER A 11 -35.23 -5.63 -45.79
C SER A 11 -36.36 -4.64 -46.08
N LEU A 12 -36.37 -4.02 -47.27
CA LEU A 12 -37.44 -3.12 -47.71
C LEU A 12 -38.79 -3.83 -47.78
N LEU A 13 -38.85 -4.99 -48.43
CA LEU A 13 -40.08 -5.78 -48.57
C LEU A 13 -40.58 -6.30 -47.22
N GLN A 14 -39.68 -6.70 -46.34
CA GLN A 14 -40.04 -7.12 -44.98
C GLN A 14 -40.71 -5.98 -44.21
N SER A 15 -40.18 -4.75 -44.31
CA SER A 15 -40.81 -3.56 -43.71
C SER A 15 -42.15 -3.19 -44.35
N ALA A 16 -42.37 -3.60 -45.61
CA ALA A 16 -43.62 -3.44 -46.34
C ALA A 16 -44.62 -4.58 -46.07
N GLY A 17 -44.31 -5.49 -45.16
CA GLY A 17 -45.21 -6.57 -44.72
C GLY A 17 -45.00 -7.93 -45.40
N LEU A 18 -43.96 -8.12 -46.22
CA LEU A 18 -43.62 -9.43 -46.77
C LEU A 18 -43.00 -10.32 -45.69
N HIS A 19 -43.56 -11.51 -45.47
CA HIS A 19 -42.95 -12.49 -44.58
C HIS A 19 -41.76 -13.19 -45.26
N ILE A 20 -40.53 -12.78 -44.93
CA ILE A 20 -39.30 -13.34 -45.51
C ILE A 20 -38.78 -14.48 -44.65
N GLY A 21 -39.19 -15.71 -44.95
CA GLY A 21 -38.74 -16.92 -44.23
C GLY A 21 -39.06 -16.93 -42.72
N ARG A 22 -39.00 -18.11 -42.09
CA ARG A 22 -39.21 -18.22 -40.62
C ARG A 22 -37.92 -18.04 -39.82
N LYS A 23 -36.79 -18.44 -40.40
CA LYS A 23 -35.45 -18.33 -39.81
C LYS A 23 -34.60 -17.43 -40.70
N VAL A 24 -34.50 -16.16 -40.32
CA VAL A 24 -33.72 -15.17 -41.07
C VAL A 24 -32.33 -15.06 -40.47
N MET A 25 -31.30 -15.24 -41.29
CA MET A 25 -29.92 -14.97 -40.85
C MET A 25 -29.71 -13.45 -40.71
N LEU A 26 -29.70 -12.99 -39.46
CA LEU A 26 -29.46 -11.60 -39.09
C LEU A 26 -28.01 -11.32 -38.66
N TYR A 27 -27.11 -12.31 -38.71
CA TYR A 27 -25.72 -12.14 -38.28
C TYR A 27 -24.99 -11.11 -39.17
N PRO A 28 -24.57 -9.96 -38.60
CA PRO A 28 -23.77 -8.99 -39.31
C PRO A 28 -22.31 -9.46 -39.39
N ASP A 29 -21.62 -9.14 -40.48
CA ASP A 29 -20.18 -9.32 -40.62
C ASP A 29 -19.54 -8.11 -41.32
N ASP A 30 -18.20 -8.11 -41.44
CA ASP A 30 -17.42 -7.07 -42.12
C ASP A 30 -17.90 -6.81 -43.56
N GLY A 31 -18.51 -7.81 -44.21
CA GLY A 31 -19.04 -7.73 -45.56
C GLY A 31 -20.45 -7.14 -45.63
N ASN A 32 -21.28 -7.33 -44.61
CA ASN A 32 -22.65 -6.83 -44.51
C ASN A 32 -23.05 -6.51 -43.05
N PRO A 33 -22.81 -5.28 -42.58
CA PRO A 33 -23.01 -4.89 -41.17
C PRO A 33 -24.45 -4.94 -40.65
N LYS A 34 -25.45 -5.11 -41.53
CA LYS A 34 -26.88 -5.17 -41.16
C LYS A 34 -27.47 -6.59 -41.23
N GLY A 35 -26.66 -7.61 -41.51
CA GLY A 35 -27.11 -9.00 -41.66
C GLY A 35 -27.64 -9.32 -43.07
N TYR A 36 -27.73 -10.61 -43.40
CA TYR A 36 -27.92 -11.09 -44.77
C TYR A 36 -29.38 -11.16 -45.25
N PHE A 37 -30.34 -11.14 -44.32
CA PHE A 37 -31.78 -11.31 -44.59
C PHE A 37 -32.06 -12.56 -45.44
N GLU A 38 -31.25 -13.61 -45.24
CA GLU A 38 -31.35 -14.88 -45.98
C GLU A 38 -32.21 -15.87 -45.21
N SER A 39 -33.08 -16.58 -45.94
CA SER A 39 -33.87 -17.66 -45.35
C SER A 39 -32.99 -18.89 -45.15
N PHE A 40 -32.80 -19.29 -43.88
CA PHE A 40 -31.91 -20.39 -43.49
C PHE A 40 -32.24 -21.70 -44.21
N ASP A 41 -33.52 -22.02 -44.37
CA ASP A 41 -33.95 -23.29 -44.96
C ASP A 41 -33.62 -23.34 -46.47
N PHE A 42 -33.85 -22.24 -47.19
CA PHE A 42 -33.47 -22.12 -48.61
C PHE A 42 -31.95 -22.06 -48.80
N TRP A 43 -31.24 -21.40 -47.88
CA TRP A 43 -29.79 -21.38 -47.86
C TRP A 43 -29.21 -22.78 -47.68
N HIS A 44 -29.75 -23.57 -46.75
CA HIS A 44 -29.34 -24.94 -46.50
C HIS A 44 -29.64 -25.83 -47.71
N PHE A 45 -30.84 -25.69 -48.29
CA PHE A 45 -31.26 -26.42 -49.47
C PHE A 45 -30.31 -26.18 -50.66
N HIS A 46 -30.09 -24.91 -51.07
CA HIS A 46 -29.23 -24.61 -52.21
C HIS A 46 -27.79 -25.11 -51.99
N ARG A 47 -27.22 -24.94 -50.79
CA ARG A 47 -25.89 -25.46 -50.47
C ARG A 47 -25.83 -26.98 -50.55
N SER A 48 -26.86 -27.68 -50.09
CA SER A 48 -26.91 -29.15 -50.09
C SER A 48 -26.98 -29.71 -51.50
N VAL A 49 -27.78 -29.09 -52.39
CA VAL A 49 -27.84 -29.46 -53.80
C VAL A 49 -26.48 -29.23 -54.49
N LEU A 50 -25.87 -28.05 -54.29
CA LEU A 50 -24.56 -27.75 -54.87
C LEU A 50 -23.47 -28.72 -54.36
N ARG A 51 -23.43 -28.98 -53.05
CA ARG A 51 -22.49 -29.93 -52.43
C ARG A 51 -22.66 -31.34 -53.00
N SER A 52 -23.89 -31.80 -53.22
CA SER A 52 -24.15 -33.15 -53.75
C SER A 52 -23.54 -33.40 -55.14
N GLN A 53 -23.31 -32.33 -55.90
CA GLN A 53 -22.71 -32.36 -57.23
C GLN A 53 -21.23 -31.94 -57.23
N GLY A 54 -20.62 -31.73 -56.06
CA GLY A 54 -19.24 -31.25 -55.93
C GLY A 54 -19.05 -29.80 -56.41
N ILE A 55 -20.12 -29.02 -56.49
CA ILE A 55 -20.07 -27.59 -56.83
C ILE A 55 -19.78 -26.78 -55.56
N ASP A 56 -19.05 -25.67 -55.72
CA ASP A 56 -18.82 -24.70 -54.66
C ASP A 56 -20.14 -24.28 -53.99
N GLU A 57 -20.20 -24.41 -52.67
CA GLU A 57 -21.43 -24.22 -51.91
C GLU A 57 -21.85 -22.75 -51.82
N ASP A 58 -20.92 -21.82 -52.04
CA ASP A 58 -21.26 -20.41 -52.17
C ASP A 58 -21.89 -20.08 -53.52
N GLY A 59 -21.97 -21.06 -54.43
CA GLY A 59 -22.53 -20.89 -55.76
C GLY A 59 -21.55 -20.19 -56.69
N TRP A 60 -20.25 -20.21 -56.39
CA TRP A 60 -19.24 -19.70 -57.31
C TRP A 60 -19.02 -20.66 -58.48
N THR A 61 -20.01 -20.74 -59.35
CA THR A 61 -20.06 -21.69 -60.47
C THR A 61 -20.45 -21.01 -61.78
N LEU A 62 -19.97 -21.59 -62.88
CA LEU A 62 -20.35 -21.27 -64.25
C LEU A 62 -21.11 -22.43 -64.90
N GLN A 63 -21.55 -23.40 -64.10
CA GLN A 63 -22.26 -24.58 -64.60
C GLN A 63 -23.66 -24.21 -65.07
N GLU A 64 -23.95 -24.51 -66.33
CA GLU A 64 -25.23 -24.11 -66.95
C GLU A 64 -26.45 -24.83 -66.37
N LYS A 65 -26.33 -26.11 -66.02
CA LYS A 65 -27.44 -26.89 -65.46
C LYS A 65 -27.06 -27.46 -64.10
N ILE A 66 -27.88 -27.19 -63.10
CA ILE A 66 -27.81 -27.81 -61.78
C ILE A 66 -29.02 -28.71 -61.66
N GLU A 67 -28.78 -30.00 -61.50
CA GLU A 67 -29.85 -30.98 -61.40
C GLU A 67 -30.32 -31.09 -59.94
N VAL A 68 -31.62 -31.18 -59.71
CA VAL A 68 -32.20 -31.34 -58.38
C VAL A 68 -32.78 -32.75 -58.30
N ASP A 69 -32.09 -33.64 -57.57
CA ASP A 69 -32.57 -35.01 -57.34
C ASP A 69 -33.92 -35.03 -56.62
N ASP A 70 -34.72 -36.08 -56.82
CA ASP A 70 -36.03 -36.28 -56.19
C ASP A 70 -36.01 -36.10 -54.65
N ARG A 71 -34.93 -36.51 -53.99
CA ARG A 71 -34.76 -36.36 -52.53
C ARG A 71 -34.78 -34.89 -52.09
N PHE A 72 -34.23 -34.00 -52.93
CA PHE A 72 -34.24 -32.57 -52.68
C PHE A 72 -35.59 -31.95 -53.05
N VAL A 73 -36.33 -32.51 -54.02
CA VAL A 73 -37.71 -32.09 -54.32
C VAL A 73 -38.60 -32.25 -53.08
N GLU A 74 -38.54 -33.40 -52.41
CA GLU A 74 -39.28 -33.62 -51.15
C GLU A 74 -38.89 -32.64 -50.03
N GLU A 75 -37.61 -32.26 -49.95
CA GLU A 75 -37.13 -31.25 -48.99
C GLU A 75 -37.69 -29.86 -49.32
N ALA A 76 -37.64 -29.47 -50.60
CA ALA A 76 -38.17 -28.20 -51.07
C ALA A 76 -39.67 -28.06 -50.82
N GLU A 77 -40.46 -29.11 -51.07
CA GLU A 77 -41.91 -29.13 -50.78
C GLU A 77 -42.20 -28.90 -49.28
N LYS A 78 -41.41 -29.52 -48.39
CA LYS A 78 -41.54 -29.31 -46.94
C LYS A 78 -41.23 -27.86 -46.55
N ILE A 79 -40.18 -27.27 -47.13
CA ILE A 79 -39.81 -25.87 -46.88
C ILE A 79 -40.94 -24.95 -47.35
N VAL A 80 -41.50 -25.19 -48.54
CA VAL A 80 -42.64 -24.44 -49.09
C VAL A 80 -43.86 -24.53 -48.16
N ALA A 81 -44.27 -25.74 -47.78
CA ALA A 81 -45.44 -25.96 -46.94
C ALA A 81 -45.34 -25.27 -45.57
N GLN A 82 -44.13 -25.15 -45.03
CA GLN A 82 -43.90 -24.40 -43.81
C GLN A 82 -44.05 -22.90 -44.03
N ASN A 83 -43.56 -22.34 -45.13
CA ASN A 83 -43.63 -20.90 -45.37
C ASN A 83 -45.03 -20.44 -45.84
N SER A 84 -45.82 -21.32 -46.46
CA SER A 84 -47.18 -21.02 -46.92
C SER A 84 -48.24 -20.81 -45.82
N LEU A 85 -47.88 -20.91 -44.53
CA LEU A 85 -48.80 -20.55 -43.45
C LEU A 85 -49.03 -19.03 -43.34
N SER A 86 -48.16 -18.21 -43.93
CA SER A 86 -48.31 -16.76 -44.01
C SER A 86 -49.02 -16.37 -45.31
N SER A 87 -49.91 -15.37 -45.25
CA SER A 87 -50.74 -14.96 -46.40
C SER A 87 -49.93 -14.38 -47.57
N VAL A 88 -48.83 -13.68 -47.28
CA VAL A 88 -47.88 -13.19 -48.28
C VAL A 88 -46.47 -13.48 -47.77
N TRP A 89 -45.78 -14.40 -48.44
CA TRP A 89 -44.46 -14.86 -48.05
C TRP A 89 -43.50 -14.91 -49.22
N GLY A 90 -42.21 -14.88 -48.91
CA GLY A 90 -41.15 -15.06 -49.89
C GLY A 90 -39.84 -15.42 -49.19
N TRP A 91 -38.78 -15.53 -49.99
CA TRP A 91 -37.44 -15.68 -49.47
C TRP A 91 -36.46 -14.86 -50.31
N LYS A 92 -35.35 -14.51 -49.69
CA LYS A 92 -34.17 -14.05 -50.39
C LYS A 92 -33.06 -15.03 -50.10
N GLU A 93 -32.41 -15.49 -51.16
CA GLU A 93 -31.16 -16.23 -51.07
C GLU A 93 -30.40 -16.03 -52.41
N PRO A 94 -29.15 -15.55 -52.41
CA PRO A 94 -28.43 -15.19 -53.63
C PRO A 94 -28.27 -16.29 -54.69
N ARG A 95 -28.16 -17.56 -54.27
CA ARG A 95 -28.00 -18.74 -55.11
C ARG A 95 -29.33 -19.18 -55.73
N THR A 96 -30.49 -18.72 -55.25
CA THR A 96 -31.81 -18.93 -55.90
C THR A 96 -31.78 -18.64 -57.40
N THR A 97 -30.95 -17.69 -57.85
CA THR A 97 -30.75 -17.42 -59.29
C THR A 97 -30.32 -18.64 -60.10
N LEU A 98 -29.60 -19.59 -59.50
CA LEU A 98 -29.18 -20.84 -60.11
C LEU A 98 -30.31 -21.87 -60.22
N PHE A 99 -31.40 -21.68 -59.46
CA PHE A 99 -32.53 -22.60 -59.31
C PHE A 99 -33.86 -22.00 -59.78
N LEU A 100 -33.84 -20.93 -60.59
CA LEU A 100 -35.05 -20.20 -60.97
C LEU A 100 -36.08 -21.10 -61.67
N ASP A 101 -35.65 -21.93 -62.62
CA ASP A 101 -36.53 -22.85 -63.35
C ASP A 101 -37.15 -23.90 -62.41
N PHE A 102 -36.33 -24.50 -61.54
CA PHE A 102 -36.79 -25.44 -60.51
C PHE A 102 -37.89 -24.84 -59.61
N TRP A 103 -37.66 -23.63 -59.08
CA TRP A 103 -38.66 -22.98 -58.23
C TRP A 103 -39.90 -22.52 -59.00
N ALA A 104 -39.76 -22.14 -60.27
CA ALA A 104 -40.89 -21.75 -61.11
C ALA A 104 -41.81 -22.92 -61.45
N GLU A 105 -41.25 -24.13 -61.60
CA GLU A 105 -41.97 -25.38 -61.78
C GLU A 105 -42.64 -25.84 -60.49
N LEU A 106 -41.92 -25.82 -59.37
CA LEU A 106 -42.46 -26.21 -58.05
C LEU A 106 -43.53 -25.25 -57.53
N LEU A 107 -43.41 -23.95 -57.85
CA LEU A 107 -44.33 -22.89 -57.43
C LEU A 107 -44.85 -22.11 -58.65
N PRO A 108 -45.86 -22.61 -59.38
CA PRO A 108 -46.38 -21.95 -60.59
C PRO A 108 -46.97 -20.56 -60.34
N GLU A 109 -47.45 -20.29 -59.12
CA GLU A 109 -48.06 -19.00 -58.73
C GLU A 109 -47.04 -18.01 -58.14
N SER A 110 -45.77 -18.39 -58.03
CA SER A 110 -44.75 -17.51 -57.44
C SER A 110 -44.37 -16.36 -58.38
N ASN A 111 -44.08 -15.21 -57.77
CA ASN A 111 -43.56 -14.02 -58.45
C ASN A 111 -42.07 -13.81 -58.13
N PHE A 112 -41.32 -13.29 -59.09
CA PHE A 112 -39.86 -13.15 -59.00
C PHE A 112 -39.44 -11.70 -59.04
N LEU A 113 -38.76 -11.26 -57.98
CA LEU A 113 -38.13 -9.94 -57.89
C LEU A 113 -36.66 -10.10 -58.21
N LEU A 114 -36.28 -9.74 -59.44
CA LEU A 114 -34.95 -9.95 -60.00
C LEU A 114 -34.13 -8.67 -59.84
N ILE A 115 -33.11 -8.71 -58.99
CA ILE A 115 -32.32 -7.52 -58.64
C ILE A 115 -30.92 -7.68 -59.20
N TYR A 116 -30.50 -6.70 -59.99
CA TYR A 116 -29.16 -6.60 -60.51
C TYR A 116 -28.51 -5.27 -60.12
N ARG A 117 -27.18 -5.25 -60.25
CA ARG A 117 -26.32 -4.11 -59.98
C ARG A 117 -25.21 -4.09 -61.02
N SER A 118 -24.67 -2.91 -61.29
CA SER A 118 -23.56 -2.74 -62.23
C SER A 118 -22.41 -3.72 -61.97
N PRO A 119 -21.74 -4.21 -63.02
CA PRO A 119 -20.69 -5.21 -62.87
C PRO A 119 -19.52 -4.69 -62.04
N TRP A 120 -19.08 -3.44 -62.26
CA TRP A 120 -17.96 -2.85 -61.51
C TRP A 120 -18.24 -2.74 -60.02
N GLU A 121 -19.45 -2.38 -59.61
CA GLU A 121 -19.76 -2.31 -58.18
C GLU A 121 -19.88 -3.70 -57.52
N VAL A 122 -20.41 -4.70 -58.25
CA VAL A 122 -20.48 -6.07 -57.74
C VAL A 122 -19.09 -6.66 -57.57
N ILE A 123 -18.24 -6.55 -58.59
CA ILE A 123 -16.85 -7.05 -58.56
C ILE A 123 -16.05 -6.35 -57.44
N ASP A 124 -16.18 -5.02 -57.33
CA ASP A 124 -15.56 -4.26 -56.24
C ASP A 124 -15.96 -4.80 -54.87
N SER A 125 -17.24 -5.11 -54.74
CA SER A 125 -17.83 -5.62 -53.50
C SER A 125 -17.43 -7.06 -53.19
N LEU A 126 -17.14 -7.88 -54.20
CA LEU A 126 -16.57 -9.21 -54.06
C LEU A 126 -15.09 -9.14 -53.65
N TYR A 127 -14.29 -8.29 -54.29
CA TYR A 127 -12.88 -8.14 -53.92
C TYR A 127 -12.70 -7.63 -52.48
N ARG A 128 -13.59 -6.76 -51.99
CA ARG A 128 -13.62 -6.35 -50.57
C ARG A 128 -13.88 -7.50 -49.59
N ARG A 129 -14.51 -8.61 -50.00
CA ARG A 129 -14.71 -9.78 -49.14
C ARG A 129 -13.44 -10.60 -48.94
N HIS A 130 -12.47 -10.46 -49.85
CA HIS A 130 -11.21 -11.22 -49.83
C HIS A 130 -11.40 -12.74 -49.90
N ASP A 131 -12.44 -13.23 -50.57
CA ASP A 131 -12.60 -14.67 -50.79
C ASP A 131 -11.37 -15.20 -51.58
N ALA A 132 -10.74 -16.28 -51.11
CA ALA A 132 -9.49 -16.81 -51.65
C ALA A 132 -9.58 -17.16 -53.16
N LEU A 133 -10.78 -17.54 -53.59
CA LEU A 133 -11.08 -17.83 -54.98
C LEU A 133 -10.85 -16.60 -55.89
N PHE A 134 -11.36 -15.43 -55.51
CA PHE A 134 -11.19 -14.20 -56.30
C PHE A 134 -9.79 -13.60 -56.18
N GLN A 135 -9.01 -14.00 -55.17
CA GLN A 135 -7.60 -13.62 -55.04
C GLN A 135 -6.71 -14.40 -56.03
N SER A 136 -7.04 -15.68 -56.25
CA SER A 136 -6.31 -16.55 -57.19
C SER A 136 -6.82 -16.43 -58.63
N GLN A 137 -8.10 -16.09 -58.82
CA GLN A 137 -8.74 -15.92 -60.13
C GLN A 137 -9.63 -14.66 -60.14
N PRO A 138 -9.04 -13.45 -60.24
CA PRO A 138 -9.79 -12.20 -60.19
C PRO A 138 -10.89 -12.09 -61.25
N GLU A 139 -10.62 -12.54 -62.47
CA GLU A 139 -11.54 -12.46 -63.61
C GLU A 139 -12.81 -13.30 -63.40
N LEU A 140 -12.75 -14.31 -62.52
CA LEU A 140 -13.91 -15.15 -62.20
C LEU A 140 -15.07 -14.33 -61.63
N ALA A 141 -14.79 -13.22 -60.92
CA ALA A 141 -15.83 -12.33 -60.42
C ALA A 141 -16.70 -11.75 -61.54
N VAL A 142 -16.08 -11.37 -62.68
CA VAL A 142 -16.79 -10.85 -63.86
C VAL A 142 -17.58 -11.97 -64.53
N LYS A 143 -16.96 -13.15 -64.70
CA LYS A 143 -17.59 -14.32 -65.34
C LYS A 143 -18.81 -14.80 -64.57
N ILE A 144 -18.74 -14.84 -63.24
CA ILE A 144 -19.89 -15.21 -62.40
C ILE A 144 -20.98 -14.14 -62.50
N TRP A 145 -20.62 -12.85 -62.50
CA TRP A 145 -21.60 -11.78 -62.72
C TRP A 145 -22.34 -11.95 -64.05
N LEU A 146 -21.61 -12.21 -65.13
CA LEU A 146 -22.17 -12.50 -66.45
C LEU A 146 -23.12 -13.69 -66.40
N HIS A 147 -22.65 -14.83 -65.87
CA HIS A 147 -23.40 -16.08 -65.84
C HIS A 147 -24.71 -15.95 -65.04
N TYR A 148 -24.67 -15.36 -63.85
CA TYR A 148 -25.87 -15.16 -63.04
C TYR A 148 -26.87 -14.21 -63.70
N ASN A 149 -26.41 -13.11 -64.30
CA ASN A 149 -27.31 -12.16 -64.96
C ASN A 149 -27.86 -12.71 -66.29
N GLN A 150 -27.10 -13.54 -66.99
CA GLN A 150 -27.61 -14.28 -68.15
C GLN A 150 -28.76 -15.21 -67.76
N LYS A 151 -28.64 -15.92 -66.63
CA LYS A 151 -29.74 -16.74 -66.08
C LYS A 151 -30.97 -15.89 -65.73
N ILE A 152 -30.77 -14.73 -65.11
CA ILE A 152 -31.84 -13.76 -64.82
C ILE A 152 -32.54 -13.33 -66.12
N LEU A 153 -31.80 -12.93 -67.16
CA LEU A 153 -32.39 -12.51 -68.43
C LEU A 153 -33.12 -13.65 -69.14
N ASN A 154 -32.51 -14.82 -69.23
CA ASN A 154 -33.13 -16.00 -69.87
C ASN A 154 -34.43 -16.40 -69.18
N PHE A 155 -34.47 -16.32 -67.85
CA PHE A 155 -35.67 -16.57 -67.07
C PHE A 155 -36.72 -15.46 -67.28
N TYR A 156 -36.31 -14.19 -67.18
CA TYR A 156 -37.20 -13.04 -67.38
C TYR A 156 -37.86 -13.06 -68.77
N ASN A 157 -37.10 -13.37 -69.82
CA ASN A 157 -37.64 -13.42 -71.19
C ASN A 157 -38.71 -14.51 -71.37
N ARG A 158 -38.64 -15.61 -70.59
CA ARG A 158 -39.62 -16.70 -70.61
C ARG A 158 -40.82 -16.45 -69.70
N HIS A 159 -40.63 -15.71 -68.60
CA HIS A 159 -41.61 -15.54 -67.51
C HIS A 159 -41.88 -14.08 -67.13
N SER A 160 -41.82 -13.15 -68.09
CA SER A 160 -41.88 -11.69 -67.85
C SER A 160 -43.14 -11.20 -67.12
N SER A 161 -44.27 -11.91 -67.25
CA SER A 161 -45.50 -11.63 -66.52
C SER A 161 -45.34 -11.82 -65.01
N ARG A 162 -44.55 -12.81 -64.60
CA ARG A 162 -44.26 -13.17 -63.20
C ARG A 162 -43.00 -12.49 -62.64
N CYS A 163 -42.32 -11.68 -63.44
CA CYS A 163 -41.02 -11.11 -63.07
C CYS A 163 -41.02 -9.58 -63.03
N LEU A 164 -40.39 -9.01 -62.01
CA LEU A 164 -40.02 -7.59 -61.95
C LEU A 164 -38.50 -7.49 -61.87
N LEU A 165 -37.88 -6.99 -62.94
CA LEU A 165 -36.43 -6.80 -63.04
C LEU A 165 -36.07 -5.38 -62.63
N VAL A 166 -35.16 -5.20 -61.66
CA VAL A 166 -34.87 -3.88 -61.09
C VAL A 166 -33.38 -3.68 -60.85
N ASN A 167 -32.88 -2.50 -61.24
CA ASN A 167 -31.55 -2.02 -60.89
C ASN A 167 -31.54 -1.55 -59.43
N LEU A 168 -30.55 -2.00 -58.65
CA LEU A 168 -30.42 -1.60 -57.24
C LEU A 168 -30.38 -0.08 -57.06
N SER A 169 -29.69 0.65 -57.94
CA SER A 169 -29.56 2.11 -57.82
C SER A 169 -30.91 2.82 -58.01
N THR A 170 -31.73 2.33 -58.95
CA THR A 170 -33.10 2.81 -59.19
C THR A 170 -34.01 2.49 -58.00
N LEU A 171 -33.93 1.28 -57.44
CA LEU A 171 -34.69 0.87 -56.25
C LEU A 171 -34.39 1.78 -55.05
N VAL A 172 -33.10 2.05 -54.80
CA VAL A 172 -32.65 2.89 -53.68
C VAL A 172 -33.19 4.32 -53.77
N LYS A 173 -33.28 4.87 -54.97
CA LYS A 173 -33.81 6.22 -55.21
C LYS A 173 -35.34 6.27 -55.13
N ASN A 174 -36.04 5.16 -55.42
CA ASN A 174 -37.49 5.12 -55.67
C ASN A 174 -38.18 4.02 -54.86
N LYS A 175 -37.97 4.00 -53.54
CA LYS A 175 -38.38 2.89 -52.66
C LYS A 175 -39.89 2.70 -52.60
N GLU A 176 -40.64 3.80 -52.51
CA GLU A 176 -42.10 3.81 -52.44
C GLU A 176 -42.71 3.36 -53.77
N LEU A 177 -42.26 3.96 -54.88
CA LEU A 177 -42.68 3.60 -56.24
C LEU A 177 -42.39 2.13 -56.56
N TYR A 178 -41.30 1.58 -56.02
CA TYR A 178 -40.97 0.16 -56.19
C TYR A 178 -42.02 -0.76 -55.54
N ILE A 179 -42.48 -0.43 -54.32
CA ILE A 179 -43.54 -1.20 -53.65
C ILE A 179 -44.87 -1.04 -54.40
N GLU A 180 -45.19 0.16 -54.87
CA GLU A 180 -46.39 0.40 -55.70
C GLU A 180 -46.36 -0.42 -56.99
N ALA A 181 -45.21 -0.48 -57.68
CA ALA A 181 -45.04 -1.27 -58.89
C ALA A 181 -45.25 -2.77 -58.64
N ILE A 182 -44.78 -3.29 -57.49
CA ILE A 182 -45.02 -4.68 -57.08
C ILE A 182 -46.51 -4.92 -56.85
N ASN A 183 -47.17 -4.05 -56.08
CA ASN A 183 -48.60 -4.17 -55.79
C ASN A 183 -49.44 -4.13 -57.07
N GLN A 184 -49.14 -3.23 -58.00
CA GLN A 184 -49.83 -3.14 -59.28
C GLN A 184 -49.59 -4.35 -60.17
N LYS A 185 -48.34 -4.82 -60.28
CA LYS A 185 -47.99 -5.91 -61.19
C LYS A 185 -48.47 -7.27 -60.70
N PHE A 186 -48.39 -7.52 -59.39
CA PHE A 186 -48.65 -8.84 -58.81
C PHE A 186 -49.91 -8.90 -57.95
N ASN A 187 -50.72 -7.83 -57.93
CA ASN A 187 -51.95 -7.73 -57.16
C ASN A 187 -51.73 -8.06 -55.67
N THR A 188 -50.69 -7.47 -55.08
CA THR A 188 -50.34 -7.62 -53.66
C THR A 188 -50.81 -6.41 -52.84
N ASN A 189 -50.91 -6.59 -51.51
CA ASN A 189 -51.31 -5.54 -50.57
C ASN A 189 -50.15 -5.18 -49.62
N LEU A 190 -48.95 -4.94 -50.16
CA LEU A 190 -47.80 -4.49 -49.36
C LEU A 190 -47.99 -3.03 -48.92
N THR A 191 -47.56 -2.72 -47.70
CA THR A 191 -47.66 -1.36 -47.13
C THR A 191 -46.48 -0.50 -47.54
N ALA A 192 -46.58 0.82 -47.34
CA ALA A 192 -45.44 1.72 -47.55
C ALA A 192 -44.25 1.31 -46.66
N PRO A 193 -43.01 1.32 -47.18
CA PRO A 193 -41.83 0.90 -46.43
C PRO A 193 -41.46 1.91 -45.34
N THR A 194 -40.82 1.43 -44.26
CA THR A 194 -40.38 2.32 -43.17
C THR A 194 -39.11 3.10 -43.55
N SER A 195 -39.09 4.42 -43.32
CA SER A 195 -38.04 5.34 -43.78
C SER A 195 -36.67 5.19 -43.10
N THR A 196 -36.58 4.50 -41.96
CA THR A 196 -35.40 4.47 -41.07
C THR A 196 -34.39 3.34 -41.32
N LEU A 197 -34.65 2.41 -42.25
CA LEU A 197 -33.84 1.20 -42.39
C LEU A 197 -32.55 1.38 -43.23
N TYR A 198 -32.41 2.51 -43.94
CA TYR A 198 -31.36 2.71 -44.94
C TYR A 198 -30.23 3.62 -44.44
N ASP A 199 -29.00 3.13 -44.52
CA ASP A 199 -27.80 3.97 -44.40
C ASP A 199 -27.14 4.01 -45.79
N PRO A 200 -27.21 5.16 -46.50
CA PRO A 200 -26.59 5.33 -47.81
C PRO A 200 -25.09 5.04 -47.83
N SER A 201 -24.40 5.17 -46.69
CA SER A 201 -22.95 4.93 -46.59
C SER A 201 -22.57 3.45 -46.80
N LEU A 202 -23.51 2.52 -46.64
CA LEU A 202 -23.31 1.09 -46.88
C LEU A 202 -23.21 0.73 -48.37
N LEU A 203 -23.82 1.54 -49.25
CA LEU A 203 -23.54 1.48 -50.68
C LEU A 203 -22.33 2.35 -50.95
N GLN A 204 -21.13 1.79 -50.76
CA GLN A 204 -19.89 2.43 -51.18
C GLN A 204 -19.87 2.57 -52.71
N SER A 205 -20.48 3.64 -53.23
CA SER A 205 -20.45 4.07 -54.63
C SER A 205 -19.20 4.90 -54.92
N GLN A 206 -18.10 4.69 -54.18
CA GLN A 206 -16.78 5.25 -54.47
C GLN A 206 -16.23 4.59 -55.74
N GLY A 207 -16.78 5.02 -56.87
CA GLY A 207 -16.50 4.47 -58.20
C GLY A 207 -16.82 5.43 -59.35
N LEU A 208 -17.33 6.63 -59.07
CA LEU A 208 -17.62 7.62 -60.13
C LEU A 208 -16.34 8.20 -60.76
N ASP A 209 -15.20 8.17 -60.05
CA ASP A 209 -13.88 8.54 -60.58
C ASP A 209 -12.97 7.34 -60.91
N SER A 210 -13.53 6.13 -60.97
CA SER A 210 -12.73 4.92 -61.09
C SER A 210 -12.54 4.48 -62.54
N TYR A 211 -11.32 4.02 -62.87
CA TYR A 211 -11.00 3.36 -64.14
C TYR A 211 -11.67 1.96 -64.29
N ARG A 212 -12.35 1.47 -63.25
CA ARG A 212 -12.96 0.13 -63.19
C ARG A 212 -14.00 -0.16 -64.29
N PRO A 213 -14.95 0.75 -64.62
CA PRO A 213 -15.88 0.51 -65.73
C PRO A 213 -15.14 0.35 -67.07
N SER A 214 -14.12 1.18 -67.33
CA SER A 214 -13.28 1.07 -68.52
C SER A 214 -12.53 -0.25 -68.62
N LEU A 215 -12.07 -0.81 -67.50
CA LEU A 215 -11.41 -2.12 -67.49
C LEU A 215 -12.38 -3.23 -67.90
N ILE A 216 -13.59 -3.20 -67.34
CA ILE A 216 -14.60 -4.21 -67.67
C ILE A 216 -14.98 -4.09 -69.14
N GLU A 217 -15.22 -2.88 -69.65
CA GLU A 217 -15.50 -2.69 -71.08
C GLU A 217 -14.39 -3.24 -71.98
N HIS A 218 -13.12 -3.03 -71.61
CA HIS A 218 -12.00 -3.46 -72.43
C HIS A 218 -11.81 -4.98 -72.46
N TYR A 219 -11.86 -5.64 -71.30
CA TYR A 219 -11.56 -7.08 -71.17
C TYR A 219 -12.78 -7.99 -71.25
N PHE A 220 -13.96 -7.47 -70.91
CA PHE A 220 -15.24 -8.17 -70.88
C PHE A 220 -16.34 -7.25 -71.43
N PRO A 221 -16.26 -6.81 -72.70
CA PRO A 221 -17.29 -5.96 -73.31
C PRO A 221 -18.69 -6.59 -73.23
N GLU A 222 -18.78 -7.91 -73.24
CA GLU A 222 -20.03 -8.65 -73.05
C GLU A 222 -20.70 -8.35 -71.69
N ALA A 223 -19.95 -7.99 -70.64
CA ALA A 223 -20.51 -7.63 -69.34
C ALA A 223 -21.20 -6.27 -69.37
N VAL A 224 -20.66 -5.33 -70.14
CA VAL A 224 -21.30 -4.03 -70.35
C VAL A 224 -22.51 -4.17 -71.26
N GLN A 225 -22.43 -4.98 -72.32
CA GLN A 225 -23.59 -5.31 -73.17
C GLN A 225 -24.72 -5.96 -72.35
N MET A 226 -24.39 -6.95 -71.53
CA MET A 226 -25.33 -7.57 -70.59
C MET A 226 -25.99 -6.54 -69.67
N TYR A 227 -25.20 -5.60 -69.13
CA TYR A 227 -25.73 -4.55 -68.25
C TYR A 227 -26.71 -3.63 -68.99
N GLN A 228 -26.42 -3.29 -70.25
CA GLN A 228 -27.35 -2.54 -71.11
C GLN A 228 -28.64 -3.31 -71.38
N GLU A 229 -28.56 -4.61 -71.67
CA GLU A 229 -29.72 -5.47 -71.90
C GLU A 229 -30.61 -5.61 -70.65
N LEU A 230 -30.01 -5.64 -69.45
CA LEU A 230 -30.73 -5.58 -68.19
C LEU A 230 -31.44 -4.23 -68.02
N ASP A 231 -30.72 -3.11 -68.19
CA ASP A 231 -31.29 -1.76 -68.08
C ASP A 231 -32.45 -1.52 -69.05
N ALA A 232 -32.38 -2.08 -70.26
CA ALA A 232 -33.42 -1.97 -71.27
C ALA A 232 -34.72 -2.72 -70.91
N ARG A 233 -34.64 -3.75 -70.07
CA ARG A 233 -35.80 -4.56 -69.61
C ARG A 233 -36.24 -4.25 -68.18
N ALA A 234 -35.40 -3.53 -67.44
CA ALA A 234 -35.66 -3.22 -66.06
C ALA A 234 -36.84 -2.26 -65.92
N TRP A 235 -37.50 -2.34 -64.78
CA TRP A 235 -38.49 -1.36 -64.36
C TRP A 235 -37.83 0.02 -64.22
N GLN A 236 -38.40 0.98 -64.93
CA GLN A 236 -37.99 2.38 -64.89
C GLN A 236 -39.17 3.20 -64.34
N PRO A 237 -39.03 3.86 -63.17
CA PRO A 237 -40.09 4.69 -62.59
C PRO A 237 -40.29 6.00 -63.35
N TYR A 238 -39.28 6.44 -64.09
CA TYR A 238 -39.30 7.61 -64.96
C TYR A 238 -39.07 7.10 -66.40
N GLU A 239 -39.83 7.58 -67.37
CA GLU A 239 -39.89 7.02 -68.74
C GLU A 239 -38.54 6.99 -69.50
N THR A 240 -37.48 7.60 -68.95
CA THR A 240 -36.13 7.62 -69.50
C THR A 240 -35.17 6.74 -68.68
N PRO A 241 -34.52 5.74 -69.29
CA PRO A 241 -33.48 4.96 -68.62
C PRO A 241 -32.24 5.82 -68.33
N ASP A 242 -31.67 5.67 -67.12
CA ASP A 242 -30.44 6.35 -66.70
C ASP A 242 -29.20 5.66 -67.27
N PHE A 243 -28.68 6.18 -68.39
CA PHE A 243 -27.44 5.72 -69.03
C PHE A 243 -26.21 6.57 -68.66
N SER A 244 -26.28 7.39 -67.61
CA SER A 244 -25.16 8.26 -67.18
C SER A 244 -23.87 7.48 -66.91
N TRP A 245 -23.98 6.20 -66.53
CA TRP A 245 -22.84 5.32 -66.32
C TRP A 245 -21.96 5.13 -67.57
N ARG A 246 -22.48 5.35 -68.78
CA ARG A 246 -21.68 5.26 -70.02
C ARG A 246 -20.56 6.30 -70.06
N GLU A 247 -20.77 7.46 -69.43
CA GLU A 247 -19.76 8.53 -69.33
C GLU A 247 -18.57 8.12 -68.44
N LEU A 248 -18.73 7.08 -67.63
CA LEU A 248 -17.65 6.52 -66.80
C LEU A 248 -16.67 5.68 -67.62
N ILE A 249 -17.07 5.19 -68.80
CA ILE A 249 -16.21 4.41 -69.69
C ILE A 249 -15.33 5.38 -70.49
N LYS A 250 -14.09 5.52 -70.05
CA LYS A 250 -13.04 6.31 -70.73
C LYS A 250 -12.05 5.39 -71.46
N PRO A 251 -11.42 5.83 -72.57
CA PRO A 251 -10.33 5.09 -73.20
C PRO A 251 -9.17 4.91 -72.21
N SER A 252 -8.88 3.68 -71.81
CA SER A 252 -7.79 3.36 -70.86
C SER A 252 -6.52 2.93 -71.60
N LEU A 253 -5.36 3.37 -71.11
CA LEU A 253 -4.03 3.05 -71.66
C LEU A 253 -3.24 2.02 -70.81
N TYR A 254 -3.84 1.42 -69.78
CA TYR A 254 -3.16 0.45 -68.89
C TYR A 254 -3.76 -0.95 -69.03
N ILE A 255 -2.96 -1.88 -69.58
CA ILE A 255 -3.45 -3.13 -70.20
C ILE A 255 -2.71 -4.40 -69.68
N PHE A 256 -2.17 -4.42 -68.46
CA PHE A 256 -1.62 -5.69 -67.92
C PHE A 256 -1.90 -5.81 -66.42
N TRP A 257 -2.41 -6.96 -65.96
CA TRP A 257 -2.77 -7.28 -64.56
C TRP A 257 -3.87 -6.44 -63.90
N ALA A 258 -4.72 -5.75 -64.66
CA ALA A 258 -5.67 -4.78 -64.12
C ALA A 258 -6.63 -5.31 -63.04
N PHE A 259 -7.14 -6.54 -63.17
CA PHE A 259 -7.99 -7.15 -62.13
C PHE A 259 -7.18 -7.60 -60.91
N GLN A 260 -5.95 -8.08 -61.10
CA GLN A 260 -5.05 -8.41 -59.99
C GLN A 260 -4.64 -7.15 -59.22
N ASP A 261 -4.35 -6.05 -59.91
CA ASP A 261 -4.08 -4.75 -59.30
C ASP A 261 -5.27 -4.25 -58.50
N TRP A 262 -6.50 -4.39 -59.03
CA TRP A 262 -7.70 -4.03 -58.29
C TRP A 262 -7.86 -4.87 -57.01
N VAL A 263 -7.65 -6.18 -57.08
CA VAL A 263 -7.64 -7.07 -55.91
C VAL A 263 -6.56 -6.64 -54.91
N ASN A 264 -5.35 -6.35 -55.39
CA ASN A 264 -4.22 -5.91 -54.57
C ASN A 264 -4.51 -4.58 -53.86
N VAL A 265 -5.13 -3.62 -54.55
CA VAL A 265 -5.54 -2.34 -53.97
C VAL A 265 -6.54 -2.57 -52.83
N ARG A 266 -7.57 -3.41 -53.03
CA ARG A 266 -8.52 -3.72 -51.95
C ARG A 266 -7.88 -4.43 -50.77
N LYS A 267 -6.92 -5.32 -51.01
CA LYS A 267 -6.11 -5.95 -49.98
C LYS A 267 -5.29 -4.94 -49.18
N GLN A 268 -4.63 -4.01 -49.86
CA GLN A 268 -3.84 -2.95 -49.23
C GLN A 268 -4.72 -1.99 -48.41
N GLU A 269 -5.89 -1.61 -48.91
CA GLU A 269 -6.83 -0.76 -48.17
C GLU A 269 -7.30 -1.43 -46.86
N ARG A 270 -7.57 -2.73 -46.87
CA ARG A 270 -7.93 -3.46 -45.64
C ARG A 270 -6.78 -3.49 -44.64
N GLN A 271 -5.56 -3.76 -45.12
CA GLN A 271 -4.36 -3.75 -44.29
C GLN A 271 -4.11 -2.36 -43.69
N ASN A 272 -4.25 -1.29 -44.49
CA ASN A 272 -4.14 0.08 -44.01
C ASN A 272 -5.19 0.39 -42.94
N LYS A 273 -6.44 -0.04 -43.15
CA LYS A 273 -7.51 0.15 -42.14
C LYS A 273 -7.20 -0.59 -40.84
N ALA A 274 -6.68 -1.81 -40.92
CA ALA A 274 -6.27 -2.59 -39.74
C ALA A 274 -5.10 -1.92 -39.00
N LEU A 275 -4.06 -1.53 -39.74
CA LEU A 275 -2.89 -0.84 -39.18
C LEU A 275 -3.27 0.52 -38.55
N GLN A 276 -4.21 1.26 -39.15
CA GLN A 276 -4.74 2.50 -38.56
C GLN A 276 -5.46 2.24 -37.23
N ALA A 277 -6.25 1.16 -37.14
CA ALA A 277 -6.91 0.79 -35.90
C ALA A 277 -5.90 0.36 -34.81
N GLU A 278 -4.89 -0.43 -35.17
CA GLU A 278 -3.80 -0.81 -34.26
C GLU A 278 -3.00 0.42 -33.78
N LEU A 279 -2.71 1.35 -34.70
CA LEU A 279 -2.02 2.60 -34.38
C LEU A 279 -2.83 3.44 -33.38
N GLN A 280 -4.15 3.58 -33.59
CA GLN A 280 -5.02 4.29 -32.65
C GLN A 280 -5.02 3.62 -31.27
N GLN A 281 -5.13 2.30 -31.21
CA GLN A 281 -5.08 1.56 -29.95
C GLN A 281 -3.74 1.76 -29.22
N CYS A 282 -2.63 1.67 -29.93
CA CYS A 282 -1.29 1.90 -29.36
C CYS A 282 -1.14 3.35 -28.84
N GLN A 283 -1.68 4.33 -29.56
CA GLN A 283 -1.67 5.73 -29.12
C GLN A 283 -2.49 5.94 -27.84
N SER A 284 -3.66 5.31 -27.74
CA SER A 284 -4.49 5.35 -26.53
C SER A 284 -3.78 4.71 -25.34
N GLN A 285 -3.15 3.54 -25.52
CA GLN A 285 -2.37 2.89 -24.46
C GLN A 285 -1.20 3.74 -23.99
N ARG A 286 -0.42 4.31 -24.92
CA ARG A 286 0.68 5.20 -24.57
C ARG A 286 0.21 6.43 -23.78
N HIS A 287 -0.93 7.00 -24.15
CA HIS A 287 -1.51 8.13 -23.42
C HIS A 287 -1.92 7.73 -21.99
N GLN A 288 -2.53 6.55 -21.82
CA GLN A 288 -2.90 6.02 -20.52
C GLN A 288 -1.66 5.78 -19.62
N THR A 289 -0.62 5.15 -20.16
CA THR A 289 0.63 4.94 -19.42
C THR A 289 1.33 6.26 -19.07
N GLN A 290 1.24 7.28 -19.93
CA GLN A 290 1.77 8.61 -19.61
C GLN A 290 1.03 9.24 -18.42
N ILE A 291 -0.29 9.14 -18.38
CA ILE A 291 -1.09 9.63 -17.24
C ILE A 291 -0.71 8.91 -15.96
N GLU A 292 -0.52 7.58 -16.01
CA GLU A 292 -0.09 6.79 -14.85
C GLU A 292 1.31 7.18 -14.37
N LEU A 293 2.26 7.41 -15.30
CA LEU A 293 3.59 7.92 -14.96
C LEU A 293 3.52 9.31 -14.30
N ASP A 294 2.72 10.21 -14.84
CA ASP A 294 2.52 11.56 -14.29
C ASP A 294 1.89 11.53 -12.89
N GLN A 295 1.13 10.48 -12.55
CA GLN A 295 0.55 10.27 -11.21
C GLN A 295 1.54 9.63 -10.22
N ILE A 296 2.38 8.68 -10.66
CA ILE A 296 3.34 7.99 -9.80
C ILE A 296 4.51 8.90 -9.42
N ASN A 297 4.96 9.77 -10.33
CA ASN A 297 6.12 10.63 -10.10
C ASN A 297 6.02 11.53 -8.85
N PRO A 298 4.90 12.25 -8.59
CA PRO A 298 4.75 13.01 -7.34
C PRO A 298 4.67 12.13 -6.10
N GLN A 299 4.13 10.90 -6.20
CA GLN A 299 4.09 9.95 -5.08
C GLN A 299 5.50 9.46 -4.72
N LEU A 300 6.36 9.23 -5.73
CA LEU A 300 7.75 8.88 -5.53
C LEU A 300 8.49 9.99 -4.78
N HIS A 301 8.34 11.25 -5.22
CA HIS A 301 8.94 12.40 -4.53
C HIS A 301 8.44 12.56 -3.10
N GLN A 302 7.14 12.36 -2.85
CA GLN A 302 6.61 12.39 -1.49
C GLN A 302 7.23 11.28 -0.62
N MET A 303 7.44 10.08 -1.18
CA MET A 303 8.08 8.98 -0.45
C MET A 303 9.56 9.27 -0.16
N GLU A 304 10.28 9.90 -1.10
CA GLU A 304 11.66 10.35 -0.90
C GLU A 304 11.74 11.38 0.23
N GLU A 305 10.83 12.35 0.28
CA GLU A 305 10.77 13.36 1.34
C GLU A 305 10.48 12.73 2.71
N ILE A 306 9.54 11.79 2.78
CA ILE A 306 9.24 11.05 4.03
C ILE A 306 10.46 10.23 4.48
N LEU A 307 11.18 9.61 3.56
CA LEU A 307 12.38 8.84 3.87
C LEU A 307 13.48 9.74 4.46
N GLU A 308 13.71 10.91 3.87
CA GLU A 308 14.67 11.90 4.36
C GLU A 308 14.29 12.42 5.75
N GLN A 309 13.00 12.70 5.98
CA GLN A 309 12.49 13.06 7.30
C GLN A 309 12.72 11.95 8.33
N SER A 310 12.42 10.70 7.99
CA SER A 310 12.64 9.55 8.88
C SER A 310 14.12 9.34 9.19
N GLN A 311 15.02 9.57 8.24
CA GLN A 311 16.47 9.51 8.48
C GLN A 311 16.92 10.61 9.44
N SER A 312 16.41 11.84 9.29
CA SER A 312 16.73 12.93 10.22
C SER A 312 16.25 12.65 11.65
N GLN A 313 15.07 12.04 11.81
CA GLN A 313 14.53 11.67 13.11
C GLN A 313 15.33 10.54 13.77
N LEU A 314 15.80 9.57 12.97
CA LEU A 314 16.68 8.52 13.45
C LEU A 314 17.98 9.10 13.98
N HIS A 315 18.60 10.03 13.26
CA HIS A 315 19.83 10.68 13.71
C HIS A 315 19.63 11.47 15.00
N GLN A 316 18.54 12.23 15.13
CA GLN A 316 18.21 12.94 16.37
C GLN A 316 18.01 12.00 17.55
N THR A 317 17.36 10.85 17.33
CA THR A 317 17.16 9.86 18.40
C THR A 317 18.46 9.16 18.79
N GLU A 318 19.38 8.94 17.86
CA GLU A 318 20.75 8.46 18.15
C GLU A 318 21.54 9.47 19.01
N GLU A 319 21.50 10.77 18.67
CA GLU A 319 22.17 11.81 19.47
C GLU A 319 21.61 11.88 20.90
N VAL A 320 20.28 11.84 21.06
CA VAL A 320 19.65 11.84 22.39
C VAL A 320 20.03 10.59 23.19
N LEU A 321 20.14 9.44 22.53
CA LEU A 321 20.57 8.19 23.17
C LEU A 321 22.02 8.31 23.67
N GLU A 322 22.94 8.84 22.87
CA GLU A 322 24.34 9.05 23.25
C GLU A 322 24.47 10.02 24.43
N GLN A 323 23.68 11.09 24.44
CA GLN A 323 23.61 12.02 25.58
C GLN A 323 23.10 11.33 26.85
N SER A 324 22.04 10.52 26.73
CA SER A 324 21.49 9.78 27.88
C SER A 324 22.47 8.74 28.42
N GLN A 325 23.21 8.04 27.55
CA GLN A 325 24.27 7.12 27.96
C GLN A 325 25.40 7.84 28.70
N SER A 326 25.81 9.01 28.22
CA SER A 326 26.83 9.83 28.88
C SER A 326 26.38 10.30 30.27
N GLN A 327 25.12 10.75 30.39
CA GLN A 327 24.53 11.13 31.69
C GLN A 327 24.45 9.95 32.66
N LEU A 328 24.05 8.77 32.18
CA LEU A 328 24.02 7.55 32.98
C LEU A 328 25.42 7.22 33.52
N HIS A 329 26.44 7.31 32.66
CA HIS A 329 27.82 7.04 33.06
C HIS A 329 28.29 8.02 34.14
N GLN A 330 28.02 9.32 33.98
CA GLN A 330 28.33 10.33 35.00
C GLN A 330 27.62 10.04 36.33
N SER A 331 26.32 9.74 36.31
CA SER A 331 25.60 9.37 37.54
C SER A 331 26.16 8.11 38.21
N GLN A 332 26.67 7.15 37.42
CA GLN A 332 27.31 5.96 37.95
C GLN A 332 28.64 6.28 38.65
N GLU A 333 29.47 7.15 38.05
CA GLU A 333 30.71 7.63 38.68
C GLU A 333 30.43 8.40 39.99
N GLU A 334 29.42 9.27 40.01
CA GLU A 334 28.99 10.00 41.21
C GLU A 334 28.55 9.03 42.33
N LEU A 335 27.81 7.97 41.97
CA LEU A 335 27.39 6.94 42.92
C LEU A 335 28.59 6.18 43.51
N GLU A 336 29.58 5.84 42.69
CA GLU A 336 30.82 5.19 43.14
C GLU A 336 31.61 6.09 44.11
N GLN A 337 31.71 7.39 43.81
CA GLN A 337 32.33 8.36 44.72
C GLN A 337 31.59 8.46 46.06
N PHE A 338 30.26 8.52 46.04
CA PHE A 338 29.45 8.57 47.25
C PHE A 338 29.61 7.29 48.08
N SER A 339 29.63 6.13 47.43
CA SER A 339 29.89 4.84 48.09
C SER A 339 31.26 4.81 48.77
N PHE A 340 32.29 5.33 48.10
CA PHE A 340 33.63 5.43 48.66
C PHE A 340 33.67 6.37 49.88
N GLN A 341 33.04 7.54 49.80
CA GLN A 341 32.93 8.47 50.94
C GLN A 341 32.19 7.84 52.12
N MET A 342 31.13 7.07 51.86
CA MET A 342 30.39 6.42 52.92
C MET A 342 31.23 5.35 53.63
N ASN A 343 31.99 4.54 52.88
CA ASN A 343 32.95 3.60 53.46
C ASN A 343 34.02 4.32 54.30
N GLN A 344 34.55 5.46 53.83
CA GLN A 344 35.48 6.26 54.64
C GLN A 344 34.84 6.74 55.94
N ASN A 345 33.62 7.26 55.89
CA ASN A 345 32.90 7.71 57.07
C ASN A 345 32.63 6.56 58.05
N GLU A 346 32.31 5.37 57.56
CA GLU A 346 32.17 4.17 58.40
C GLU A 346 33.49 3.82 59.10
N THR A 347 34.62 3.88 58.41
CA THR A 347 35.94 3.62 59.03
C THR A 347 36.31 4.69 60.07
N LEU A 348 36.01 5.97 59.81
CA LEU A 348 36.19 7.08 60.75
C LEU A 348 35.32 6.91 61.99
N LEU A 349 34.05 6.53 61.82
CA LEU A 349 33.15 6.24 62.94
C LEU A 349 33.66 5.07 63.79
N ALA A 350 34.15 4.01 63.15
CA ALA A 350 34.77 2.89 63.86
C ALA A 350 36.01 3.33 64.66
N HIS A 351 36.84 4.21 64.08
CA HIS A 351 38.00 4.79 64.76
C HIS A 351 37.60 5.63 65.97
N PHE A 352 36.66 6.56 65.82
CA PHE A 352 36.16 7.38 66.94
C PHE A 352 35.54 6.53 68.04
N LYS A 353 34.80 5.48 67.68
CA LYS A 353 34.25 4.53 68.67
C LYS A 353 35.36 3.83 69.45
N SER A 354 36.45 3.43 68.79
CA SER A 354 37.61 2.85 69.45
C SER A 354 38.30 3.86 70.37
N GLN A 355 38.44 5.11 69.96
CA GLN A 355 39.03 6.17 70.79
C GLN A 355 38.18 6.47 72.03
N LEU A 356 36.85 6.55 71.87
CA LEU A 356 35.93 6.70 73.00
C LEU A 356 36.09 5.57 74.01
N ASN A 357 36.12 4.32 73.56
CA ASN A 357 36.35 3.18 74.45
C ASN A 357 37.69 3.28 75.19
N GLN A 358 38.76 3.75 74.53
CA GLN A 358 40.06 3.96 75.18
C GLN A 358 40.00 5.05 76.24
N ILE A 359 39.33 6.16 75.97
CA ILE A 359 39.13 7.26 76.93
C ILE A 359 38.30 6.78 78.12
N GLU A 360 37.26 5.98 77.89
CA GLU A 360 36.45 5.38 78.97
C GLU A 360 37.30 4.50 79.88
N VAL A 361 38.20 3.68 79.32
CA VAL A 361 39.14 2.86 80.11
C VAL A 361 40.10 3.73 80.91
N LEU A 362 40.73 4.73 80.29
CA LEU A 362 41.64 5.66 80.98
C LEU A 362 40.94 6.45 82.10
N LEU A 363 39.69 6.84 81.87
CA LEU A 363 38.87 7.52 82.87
C LEU A 363 38.60 6.61 84.07
N ALA A 364 38.25 5.34 83.82
CA ALA A 364 38.05 4.35 84.89
C ALA A 364 39.35 4.11 85.68
N GLU A 365 40.50 4.02 85.02
CA GLU A 365 41.81 3.92 85.67
C GLU A 365 42.12 5.15 86.52
N SER A 366 41.91 6.36 86.00
CA SER A 366 42.14 7.61 86.74
C SER A 366 41.21 7.74 87.94
N GLN A 367 39.94 7.33 87.82
CA GLN A 367 39.00 7.28 88.95
C GLN A 367 39.46 6.29 90.02
N SER A 368 39.95 5.11 89.62
CA SER A 368 40.52 4.13 90.55
C SER A 368 41.75 4.68 91.28
N GLN A 369 42.65 5.36 90.57
CA GLN A 369 43.84 6.01 91.17
C GLN A 369 43.45 7.13 92.13
N LEU A 370 42.44 7.94 91.78
CA LEU A 370 41.90 8.97 92.66
C LEU A 370 41.34 8.35 93.94
N HIS A 371 40.56 7.26 93.84
CA HIS A 371 40.04 6.56 95.02
C HIS A 371 41.15 5.99 95.89
N GLN A 372 42.20 5.43 95.28
CA GLN A 372 43.36 4.94 96.02
C GLN A 372 44.07 6.08 96.78
N THR A 373 44.39 7.17 96.10
CA THR A 373 45.06 8.33 96.71
C THR A 373 44.21 9.00 97.79
N GLN A 374 42.89 9.06 97.63
CA GLN A 374 41.96 9.50 98.69
C GLN A 374 42.03 8.58 99.92
N GLY A 375 42.11 7.26 99.71
CA GLY A 375 42.30 6.28 100.78
C GLY A 375 43.63 6.46 101.52
N GLU A 376 44.73 6.63 100.78
CA GLU A 376 46.06 6.89 101.34
C GLU A 376 46.10 8.22 102.12
N LEU A 377 45.43 9.27 101.62
CA LEU A 377 45.31 10.55 102.31
C LEU A 377 44.53 10.42 103.62
N ALA A 378 43.39 9.72 103.62
CA ALA A 378 42.61 9.47 104.82
C ALA A 378 43.44 8.70 105.87
N GLN A 379 44.26 7.74 105.43
CA GLN A 379 45.17 7.01 106.29
C GLN A 379 46.26 7.92 106.89
N SER A 380 46.89 8.78 106.07
CA SER A 380 47.86 9.76 106.56
C SER A 380 47.25 10.78 107.53
N GLN A 381 46.03 11.26 107.27
CA GLN A 381 45.31 12.14 108.20
C GLN A 381 45.04 11.46 109.54
N SER A 382 44.63 10.18 109.53
CA SER A 382 44.45 9.41 110.75
C SER A 382 45.76 9.22 111.53
N GLN A 383 46.88 8.98 110.83
CA GLN A 383 48.20 8.87 111.45
C GLN A 383 48.67 10.19 112.04
N LEU A 384 48.46 11.30 111.33
CA LEU A 384 48.76 12.65 111.83
C LEU A 384 47.98 12.91 113.13
N HIS A 385 46.68 12.62 113.14
CA HIS A 385 45.84 12.85 114.31
C HIS A 385 46.29 12.02 115.53
N GLN A 386 46.66 10.75 115.30
CA GLN A 386 47.26 9.92 116.38
C GLN A 386 48.58 10.52 116.89
N THR A 387 49.40 11.09 116.00
CA THR A 387 50.68 11.70 116.38
C THR A 387 50.46 12.98 117.17
N GLU A 388 49.47 13.80 116.81
CA GLU A 388 49.04 14.97 117.56
C GLU A 388 48.53 14.61 118.95
N GLU A 389 47.71 13.56 119.08
CA GLU A 389 47.21 13.07 120.37
C GLU A 389 48.36 12.59 121.28
N ILE A 390 49.33 11.85 120.72
CA ILE A 390 50.54 11.45 121.44
C ILE A 390 51.36 12.66 121.88
N LEU A 391 51.49 13.69 121.02
CA LEU A 391 52.22 14.91 121.34
C LEU A 391 51.55 15.67 122.49
N GLU A 392 50.23 15.81 122.47
CA GLU A 392 49.44 16.45 123.52
C GLU A 392 49.58 15.71 124.86
N GLN A 393 49.54 14.37 124.83
CA GLN A 393 49.84 13.55 126.01
C GLN A 393 51.26 13.80 126.53
N SER A 394 52.26 13.82 125.64
CA SER A 394 53.65 14.07 126.05
C SER A 394 53.87 15.47 126.62
N GLN A 395 53.18 16.49 126.08
CA GLN A 395 53.20 17.86 126.63
C GLN A 395 52.56 17.92 128.01
N SER A 396 51.42 17.23 128.22
CA SER A 396 50.77 17.18 129.53
C SER A 396 51.65 16.49 130.59
N GLN A 397 52.35 15.41 130.21
CA GLN A 397 53.33 14.73 131.07
C GLN A 397 54.52 15.63 131.40
N LEU A 398 55.03 16.38 130.42
CA LEU A 398 56.11 17.34 130.64
C LEU A 398 55.68 18.40 131.67
N HIS A 399 54.48 18.95 131.53
CA HIS A 399 53.96 19.98 132.43
C HIS A 399 53.77 19.46 133.86
N GLN A 400 53.27 18.23 134.03
CA GLN A 400 53.23 17.58 135.35
C GLN A 400 54.63 17.41 135.97
N THR A 401 55.62 17.09 135.14
CA THR A 401 57.00 16.90 135.61
C THR A 401 57.63 18.24 136.04
N GLU A 402 57.35 19.32 135.32
CA GLU A 402 57.74 20.69 135.70
C GLU A 402 57.11 21.11 137.03
N GLU A 403 55.82 20.84 137.23
CA GLU A 403 55.09 21.17 138.46
C GLU A 403 55.67 20.42 139.69
N ILE A 404 56.02 19.14 139.52
CA ILE A 404 56.71 18.35 140.55
C ILE A 404 58.09 18.93 140.86
N LEU A 405 58.84 19.36 139.83
CA LEU A 405 60.16 19.96 140.00
C LEU A 405 60.08 21.27 140.79
N GLU A 406 59.11 22.12 140.49
CA GLU A 406 58.88 23.39 141.20
C GLU A 406 58.53 23.16 142.68
N GLN A 407 57.67 22.16 142.96
CA GLN A 407 57.41 21.73 144.34
C GLN A 407 58.69 21.27 145.05
N SER A 408 59.52 20.46 144.40
CA SER A 408 60.77 19.96 145.00
C SER A 408 61.77 21.10 145.27
N GLN A 409 61.87 22.08 144.38
CA GLN A 409 62.67 23.29 144.60
C GLN A 409 62.17 24.11 145.80
N SER A 410 60.85 24.27 145.93
CA SER A 410 60.26 25.00 147.08
C SER A 410 60.55 24.31 148.42
N GLN A 411 60.51 22.96 148.46
CA GLN A 411 60.86 22.18 149.64
C GLN A 411 62.34 22.32 149.98
N LEU A 412 63.22 22.31 148.97
CA LEU A 412 64.65 22.49 149.17
C LEU A 412 64.95 23.86 149.81
N HIS A 413 64.30 24.92 149.32
CA HIS A 413 64.49 26.26 149.83
C HIS A 413 64.02 26.42 151.29
N GLN A 414 62.88 25.81 151.66
CA GLN A 414 62.45 25.73 153.08
C GLN A 414 63.46 25.01 153.96
N THR A 415 64.13 23.97 153.42
CA THR A 415 65.12 23.20 154.18
C THR A 415 66.40 24.02 154.42
N GLU A 416 66.83 24.81 153.44
CA GLU A 416 67.94 25.76 153.58
C GLU A 416 67.66 26.84 154.62
N GLU A 417 66.45 27.40 154.63
CA GLU A 417 66.05 28.45 155.59
C GLU A 417 66.06 27.95 157.05
N ILE A 418 65.65 26.70 157.29
CA ILE A 418 65.71 26.04 158.61
C ILE A 418 67.17 25.81 159.06
N LEU A 419 68.06 25.48 158.11
CA LEU A 419 69.47 25.26 158.38
C LEU A 419 70.17 26.56 158.82
N GLU A 420 69.86 27.67 158.15
CA GLU A 420 70.39 29.00 158.46
C GLU A 420 69.95 29.48 159.84
N GLN A 421 68.69 29.24 160.22
CA GLN A 421 68.19 29.49 161.58
C GLN A 421 68.94 28.66 162.64
N SER A 422 69.20 27.38 162.39
CA SER A 422 69.93 26.52 163.33
C SER A 422 71.39 26.97 163.51
N GLN A 423 72.05 27.42 162.45
CA GLN A 423 73.40 27.99 162.54
C GLN A 423 73.44 29.27 163.38
N SER A 424 72.44 30.14 163.22
CA SER A 424 72.35 31.38 164.01
C SER A 424 72.17 31.12 165.52
N GLN A 425 71.38 30.10 165.90
CA GLN A 425 71.18 29.72 167.29
C GLN A 425 72.45 29.14 167.93
N LEU A 426 73.21 28.36 167.17
CA LEU A 426 74.47 27.77 167.63
C LEU A 426 75.52 28.85 167.95
N HIS A 427 75.60 29.88 167.10
CA HIS A 427 76.54 30.99 167.29
C HIS A 427 76.22 31.82 168.55
N GLN A 428 74.92 32.05 168.84
CA GLN A 428 74.50 32.68 170.10
C GLN A 428 74.84 31.86 171.34
N THR A 429 74.89 30.53 171.24
CA THR A 429 75.20 29.67 172.39
C THR A 429 76.69 29.68 172.72
N GLU A 430 77.55 29.77 171.70
CA GLU A 430 79.01 29.92 171.86
C GLU A 430 79.38 31.25 172.55
N GLU A 431 78.72 32.34 172.17
CA GLU A 431 78.98 33.68 172.71
C GLU A 431 78.67 33.78 174.23
N VAL A 432 77.60 33.11 174.68
CA VAL A 432 77.21 33.04 176.10
C VAL A 432 78.18 32.19 176.93
N LEU A 433 78.77 31.16 176.32
CA LEU A 433 79.75 30.29 176.97
C LEU A 433 81.06 31.04 177.25
N GLU A 434 81.51 31.87 176.29
CA GLU A 434 82.72 32.68 176.39
C GLU A 434 82.59 33.75 177.49
N GLN A 435 81.41 34.37 177.61
CA GLN A 435 81.11 35.30 178.71
C GLN A 435 81.15 34.63 180.09
N SER A 436 80.62 33.41 180.23
CA SER A 436 80.67 32.68 181.51
C SER A 436 82.09 32.30 181.93
N GLN A 437 82.97 31.98 180.97
CA GLN A 437 84.38 31.70 181.26
C GLN A 437 85.13 32.97 181.74
N SER A 438 84.83 34.13 181.15
CA SER A 438 85.45 35.40 181.56
C SER A 438 85.12 35.82 183.00
N GLN A 439 83.88 35.56 183.46
CA GLN A 439 83.46 35.88 184.84
C GLN A 439 84.10 34.96 185.89
N LEU A 440 84.42 33.72 185.51
CA LEU A 440 85.07 32.74 186.38
C LEU A 440 86.54 33.11 186.64
N HIS A 441 87.24 33.65 185.64
CA HIS A 441 88.64 34.04 185.78
C HIS A 441 88.82 35.29 186.66
N GLN A 442 87.89 36.24 186.61
CA GLN A 442 87.91 37.40 187.51
C GLN A 442 87.63 37.05 188.98
N THR A 443 86.86 35.98 189.23
CA THR A 443 86.60 35.51 190.60
C THR A 443 87.79 34.74 191.18
N GLU A 444 88.59 34.06 190.35
CA GLU A 444 89.85 33.45 190.78
C GLU A 444 90.91 34.50 191.14
N GLU A 445 91.00 35.61 190.40
CA GLU A 445 91.93 36.71 190.71
C GLU A 445 91.61 37.40 192.05
N MET A 446 90.33 37.54 192.40
CA MET A 446 89.91 38.04 193.72
C MET A 446 90.35 37.14 194.88
N LEU A 447 90.58 35.85 194.63
CA LEU A 447 90.93 34.88 195.67
C LEU A 447 92.44 34.85 195.95
N GLU A 448 93.27 35.01 194.92
CA GLU A 448 94.73 34.90 195.04
C GLU A 448 95.38 36.12 195.72
N GLN A 449 94.86 37.33 195.48
CA GLN A 449 95.37 38.54 196.18
C GLN A 449 95.02 38.58 197.67
N SER A 450 93.90 37.96 198.07
CA SER A 450 93.52 37.87 199.50
C SER A 450 94.44 36.93 200.29
N GLN A 451 95.20 36.04 199.63
CA GLN A 451 96.08 35.07 200.28
C GLN A 451 97.56 35.51 200.34
N SER A 452 98.01 36.48 199.54
CA SER A 452 99.45 36.69 199.37
C SER A 452 100.17 37.58 200.39
N GLN A 453 99.53 38.42 201.23
CA GLN A 453 100.31 39.28 202.16
C GLN A 453 99.71 39.43 203.56
N LEU A 454 99.30 38.29 204.14
CA LEU A 454 99.20 38.06 205.58
C LEU A 454 100.51 37.45 206.16
N HIS A 455 101.62 37.46 205.42
CA HIS A 455 102.94 36.92 205.81
C HIS A 455 104.12 37.87 205.44
N GLN A 456 104.18 39.06 206.06
CA GLN A 456 105.37 39.59 206.76
C GLN A 456 105.05 40.88 207.51
#